data_AF-A0AAV3GSE8-F1
#
_entry.id   AF-A0AAV3GSE8-F1
#
_cell.length_a   1.000
_cell.length_b   1.000
_cell.length_c   1.000
_cell.angle_alpha   90.00
_cell.angle_beta   90.00
_cell.angle_gamma   90.00
#
_symmetry.space_group_name_H-M   'P 1'
#
loop_
_entity.id
_entity.type
_entity.pdbx_description
1 polymer ?
#
loop_
_entity_poly.entity_id
_entity_poly.type
_entity_poly.pdbx_seq_one_letter_code
_entity_poly.pdbx_strand_id
1 'polypeptide(L)' 'MIDLFNREIIGHSCGNKKDAQLVKRAIQSIPYSLQEIELFHTDRGKEFDNQTIQNLMNGLV' A
#
# COMPACT_ATOMS: atom_id res chain seq x y z
N MET A 1 0.22 -2.54 -7.13
CA MET A 1 1.28 -1.53 -6.91
C MET A 1 2.34 -1.68 -7.98
N ILE A 2 3.06 -0.61 -8.30
CA ILE A 2 4.21 -0.65 -9.22
C ILE A 2 5.44 -0.32 -8.40
N ASP A 3 6.42 -1.22 -8.41
CA ASP A 3 7.75 -0.99 -7.87
C ASP A 3 8.64 -0.45 -8.99
N LEU A 4 9.04 0.82 -8.88
CA LEU A 4 9.86 1.48 -9.90
C LEU A 4 11.33 1.07 -9.84
N PHE A 5 11.83 0.65 -8.68
CA PHE A 5 13.22 0.24 -8.49
C PHE A 5 13.45 -1.14 -9.11
N ASN A 6 12.61 -2.13 -8.73
CA ASN A 6 12.71 -3.50 -9.24
C ASN A 6 12.03 -3.68 -10.61
N ARG A 7 11.26 -2.68 -11.08
CA ARG A 7 10.49 -2.71 -12.35
C ARG A 7 9.44 -3.82 -12.38
N GLU A 8 8.77 -4.03 -11.26
CA GLU A 8 7.78 -5.10 -11.09
C GLU A 8 6.39 -4.55 -10.77
N ILE A 9 5.39 -5.37 -11.10
CA ILE A 9 4.00 -5.13 -10.68
C ILE A 9 3.69 -6.09 -9.54
N ILE A 10 3.42 -5.54 -8.36
CA ILE A 10 2.99 -6.30 -7.19
C ILE A 10 1.46 -6.29 -7.17
N GLY A 11 0.87 -7.44 -7.50
CA GLY A 11 -0.58 -7.65 -7.53
C GLY A 11 -1.09 -8.30 -6.26
N HIS A 12 -2.22 -7.81 -5.73
CA HIS A 12 -2.94 -8.45 -4.63
C HIS A 12 -4.39 -8.71 -5.07
N SER A 13 -4.83 -9.96 -5.03
CA SER A 13 -6.22 -10.31 -5.35
C SER A 13 -7.14 -9.83 -4.25
N CYS A 14 -8.20 -9.13 -4.66
CA CYS A 14 -9.11 -8.45 -3.76
C CYS A 14 -10.54 -8.85 -4.12
N GLY A 15 -11.31 -9.33 -3.15
CA GLY A 15 -12.73 -9.61 -3.35
C GLY A 15 -13.55 -8.33 -3.57
N ASN A 16 -14.88 -8.46 -3.61
CA ASN A 16 -15.79 -7.37 -3.96
C ASN A 16 -15.74 -6.10 -3.07
N LYS A 17 -15.10 -6.14 -1.91
CA LYS A 17 -15.04 -5.01 -0.97
C LYS A 17 -13.69 -4.31 -1.03
N LYS A 18 -13.67 -3.09 -1.56
CA LYS A 18 -12.52 -2.18 -1.49
C LYS A 18 -12.63 -1.36 -0.20
N ASP A 19 -12.04 -1.87 0.88
CA ASP A 19 -11.98 -1.19 2.17
C ASP A 19 -10.53 -0.97 2.63
N ALA A 20 -10.35 -0.20 3.70
CA ALA A 20 -9.03 0.11 4.24
C ALA A 20 -8.25 -1.13 4.72
N GLN A 21 -8.93 -2.21 5.14
CA GLN A 21 -8.27 -3.44 5.55
C GLN A 21 -7.66 -4.16 4.35
N LEU A 22 -8.35 -4.13 3.22
CA LEU A 22 -7.86 -4.69 1.98
C LEU A 22 -6.65 -3.92 1.45
N VAL A 23 -6.70 -2.58 1.47
CA VAL A 23 -5.53 -1.74 1.12
C VAL A 23 -4.34 -2.06 2.03
N LYS A 24 -4.56 -2.17 3.34
CA LYS A 24 -3.52 -2.56 4.30
C LYS A 24 -2.90 -3.92 3.94
N ARG A 25 -3.71 -4.95 3.66
CA ARG A 25 -3.22 -6.28 3.28
C ARG A 25 -2.41 -6.26 1.97
N ALA A 26 -2.85 -5.48 0.99
CA ALA A 26 -2.14 -5.34 -0.27
C ALA A 26 -0.75 -4.71 -0.05
N ILE A 27 -0.65 -3.66 0.77
CA ILE A 27 0.64 -3.05 1.14
C ILE A 27 1.50 -4.03 1.93
N GLN A 28 0.92 -4.79 2.86
CA GLN A 28 1.63 -5.81 3.63
C GLN A 28 2.06 -7.04 2.80
N SER A 29 1.55 -7.20 1.57
CA SER A 29 1.96 -8.29 0.66
C SER A 29 3.21 -7.98 -0.17
N ILE A 30 3.80 -6.80 0.01
CA ILE A 30 5.10 -6.46 -0.58
C ILE A 30 6.16 -7.42 -0.02
N PRO A 31 7.00 -8.05 -0.87
CA PRO A 31 7.88 -9.15 -0.45
C PRO A 31 9.15 -8.71 0.30
N TYR A 32 9.27 -7.42 0.61
CA TYR A 32 10.43 -6.81 1.30
C TYR A 32 9.96 -5.85 2.38
N SER A 33 10.89 -5.36 3.21
CA SER A 33 10.51 -4.54 4.36
C SER A 33 9.94 -3.21 3.90
N LEU A 34 8.83 -2.81 4.52
CA LEU A 34 8.22 -1.50 4.31
C LEU A 34 9.16 -0.35 4.73
N GLN A 35 10.14 -0.62 5.61
CA GLN A 35 11.16 0.34 6.04
C GLN A 35 12.21 0.63 4.95
N GLU A 36 12.27 -0.20 3.90
CA GLU A 36 13.16 0.00 2.74
C GLU A 36 12.51 0.86 1.66
N ILE A 37 11.26 1.27 1.84
CA ILE A 37 10.51 2.11 0.89
C ILE A 37 10.69 3.57 1.26
N GLU A 38 11.50 4.31 0.51
CA GLU A 38 11.72 5.75 0.73
C GLU A 38 10.55 6.63 0.26
N LEU A 39 9.79 6.17 -0.74
CA LEU A 39 8.70 6.93 -1.33
C LEU A 39 7.52 6.03 -1.67
N PHE A 40 6.38 6.30 -1.03
CA PHE A 40 5.10 5.71 -1.40
C PHE A 40 4.19 6.80 -1.97
N HIS A 41 3.77 6.63 -3.23
CA HIS A 41 2.86 7.56 -3.89
C HIS A 41 1.48 6.91 -4.11
N THR A 42 0.43 7.63 -3.73
CA THR A 42 -0.97 7.26 -3.97
C THR A 42 -1.74 8.49 -4.43
N ASP A 43 -2.76 8.28 -5.26
CA ASP A 43 -3.69 9.32 -5.72
C ASP A 43 -4.65 9.80 -4.63
N ARG A 44 -4.56 9.23 -3.42
CA ARG A 44 -5.42 9.53 -2.25
C ARG A 44 -6.91 9.33 -2.54
N GLY A 45 -7.27 8.27 -3.28
CA GLY A 45 -8.67 7.82 -3.35
C GLY A 45 -9.29 7.61 -1.97
N LYS A 46 -10.64 7.64 -1.87
CA LYS A 46 -11.36 7.51 -0.59
C LYS A 46 -11.04 6.22 0.17
N GLU A 47 -10.59 5.19 -0.54
CA GLU A 47 -10.14 3.92 0.02
C GLU A 47 -8.85 4.06 0.86
N PHE A 48 -8.07 5.12 0.62
CA PHE A 48 -6.86 5.49 1.37
C PHE A 48 -7.11 6.56 2.44
N ASP A 49 -8.28 7.21 2.42
CA ASP A 49 -8.71 8.23 3.38
C ASP A 49 -9.25 7.58 4.67
N ASN A 50 -8.40 6.82 5.34
CA ASN A 50 -8.69 6.15 6.60
C ASN A 50 -7.50 6.30 7.56
N GLN A 51 -7.78 6.61 8.83
CA GLN A 51 -6.79 6.71 9.90
C GLN A 51 -5.79 5.53 9.93
N THR A 52 -6.27 4.31 9.64
CA THR A 52 -5.45 3.09 9.59
C THR A 52 -4.39 3.16 8.50
N ILE A 53 -4.77 3.61 7.31
CA ILE A 53 -3.85 3.76 6.16
C ILE A 53 -2.92 4.94 6.40
N GLN A 54 -3.44 6.04 6.94
CA GLN A 54 -2.61 7.19 7.28
C GLN A 54 -1.53 6.84 8.31
N ASN A 55 -1.87 6.08 9.35
CA ASN A 55 -0.91 5.61 10.34
C ASN A 55 0.12 4.67 9.72
N LEU A 56 -0.30 3.79 8.80
CA LEU A 56 0.61 2.92 8.06
C LEU A 56 1.59 3.76 7.22
N MET A 57 1.10 4.75 6.49
CA MET A 57 1.90 5.63 5.63
C MET A 57 2.83 6.53 6.42
N ASN A 58 2.40 7.06 7.57
CA ASN A 58 3.23 7.88 8.44
C ASN A 58 4.36 7.07 9.09
N GLY A 59 4.23 5.74 9.20
CA GLY A 59 5.29 4.86 9.66
C GLY A 59 6.27 4.42 8.58
N LEU A 60 6.07 4.84 7.33
CA LEU A 60 6.99 4.62 6.20
C LEU A 60 7.97 5.79 6.01
N VAL A 61 7.87 6.86 6.81
CA VAL A 61 8.69 8.07 6.74
C VAL A 61 9.46 8.26 8.04
#